data_AF-A0A969USL4-F1
#
_entry.id   AF-A0A969USL4-F1
#
_cell.length_a   1.000
_cell.length_b   1.000
_cell.length_c   1.000
_cell.angle_alpha   90.00
_cell.angle_beta   90.00
_cell.angle_gamma   90.00
#
_symmetry.space_group_name_H-M   'P 1'
#
loop_
_entity.id
_entity.type
_entity.pdbx_description
1 polymer ?
#
loop_
_entity_poly.entity_id
_entity_poly.type
_entity_poly.pdbx_seq_one_letter_code
_entity_poly.pdbx_strand_id
1 'polypeptide(L)'
;MGSPGRPFYSTIASSQKLKGVLITFQTGSKVEADIISYQWDGIIERLSYYCLQEKMYFTSHSGISEQEILLRLLAKENRFYRRILSEALCSLVYSASTSEVTTRYIRPLSSEGICYVFMVFPHFDCLTYKQYREEHRVALHERCYIAKRRFSDVQHVVGIATETNLLEGRSEDVIHIDLTEWTSGDEIQVKKIDEERRLIQNLEMFLLHYDEYPAE
;
A
#
# COMPACT_ATOMS: atom_id res chain seq x y z
N MET A 1 -39.70 -27.84 19.34
CA MET A 1 -38.36 -28.47 19.26
C MET A 1 -37.87 -28.30 17.83
N GLY A 2 -37.09 -27.25 17.57
CA GLY A 2 -36.59 -26.91 16.24
C GLY A 2 -35.22 -27.52 16.01
N SER A 3 -35.07 -28.24 14.90
CA SER A 3 -33.76 -28.67 14.41
C SER A 3 -33.00 -27.49 13.81
N PRO A 4 -31.69 -27.32 14.09
CA PRO A 4 -30.89 -26.25 13.52
C PRO A 4 -30.52 -26.58 12.06
N GLY A 5 -30.84 -25.64 11.16
CA GLY A 5 -30.46 -25.69 9.76
C GLY A 5 -28.94 -25.64 9.59
N ARG A 6 -28.41 -26.57 8.79
CA ARG A 6 -27.04 -26.50 8.29
C ARG A 6 -26.97 -25.41 7.20
N PRO A 7 -25.95 -24.55 7.17
CA PRO A 7 -25.74 -23.71 6.00
C PRO A 7 -25.21 -24.58 4.85
N PHE A 8 -25.87 -24.40 3.71
CA PHE A 8 -25.54 -24.95 2.40
C PHE A 8 -24.12 -24.54 1.99
N TYR A 9 -23.21 -25.50 1.87
CA TYR A 9 -22.03 -25.36 1.03
C TYR A 9 -22.32 -26.12 -0.27
N SER A 10 -22.60 -25.40 -1.35
CA SER A 10 -22.65 -25.96 -2.70
C SER A 10 -21.60 -25.27 -3.58
N THR A 11 -20.55 -26.04 -3.85
CA THR A 11 -19.92 -26.22 -5.16
C THR A 11 -19.45 -24.97 -5.92
N ILE A 12 -18.15 -24.69 -5.86
CA ILE A 12 -17.46 -23.89 -6.89
C ILE A 12 -16.97 -24.86 -7.98
N ALA A 13 -17.59 -24.75 -9.15
CA ALA A 13 -17.17 -25.42 -10.36
C ALA A 13 -15.93 -24.76 -10.96
N SER A 14 -15.10 -25.60 -11.57
CA SER A 14 -13.87 -25.25 -12.30
C SER A 14 -14.15 -24.34 -13.51
N SER A 15 -13.42 -23.23 -13.64
CA SER A 15 -13.13 -22.61 -14.95
C SER A 15 -11.86 -21.76 -14.93
N GLN A 16 -11.10 -21.86 -16.01
CA GLN A 16 -9.75 -21.37 -16.23
C GLN A 16 -9.60 -19.83 -16.27
N LYS A 17 -8.42 -19.38 -15.82
CA LYS A 17 -7.67 -18.15 -16.15
C LYS A 17 -8.46 -16.96 -16.75
N LEU A 18 -8.58 -15.87 -15.98
CA LEU A 18 -8.38 -14.49 -16.44
C LEU A 18 -8.01 -13.58 -15.24
N LYS A 19 -7.19 -12.58 -15.54
CA LYS A 19 -6.49 -11.65 -14.63
C LYS A 19 -7.46 -10.67 -13.94
N GLY A 20 -7.11 -10.28 -12.71
CA GLY A 20 -7.75 -9.19 -11.96
C GLY A 20 -8.89 -9.69 -11.06
N VAL A 21 -8.62 -9.80 -9.76
CA VAL A 21 -9.66 -10.11 -8.77
C VAL A 21 -10.48 -8.82 -8.55
N LEU A 22 -11.64 -8.73 -9.19
CA LEU A 22 -12.70 -7.78 -8.81
C LEU A 22 -13.41 -8.37 -7.58
N ILE A 23 -13.20 -7.76 -6.42
CA ILE A 23 -13.92 -8.11 -5.22
C ILE A 23 -15.18 -7.23 -5.16
N THR A 24 -16.36 -7.83 -5.34
CA THR A 24 -17.64 -7.15 -5.15
C THR A 24 -18.17 -7.50 -3.76
N PHE A 25 -18.22 -6.52 -2.85
CA PHE A 25 -18.92 -6.64 -1.55
C PHE A 25 -20.14 -5.71 -1.56
N GLN A 26 -21.34 -6.27 -1.35
CA GLN A 26 -22.56 -5.50 -1.12
C GLN A 26 -23.37 -6.10 0.04
N THR A 27 -23.44 -5.34 1.15
CA THR A 27 -24.63 -5.04 1.99
C THR A 27 -24.17 -4.37 3.30
N GLY A 28 -24.31 -3.05 3.39
CA GLY A 28 -24.02 -2.24 4.60
C GLY A 28 -24.32 -0.76 4.36
N SER A 29 -24.60 0.01 5.42
CA SER A 29 -24.83 1.47 5.29
C SER A 29 -23.53 2.20 4.92
N LYS A 30 -23.63 3.38 4.26
CA LYS A 30 -22.43 4.17 3.86
C LYS A 30 -21.52 4.47 5.05
N VAL A 31 -22.12 4.75 6.21
CA VAL A 31 -21.42 5.03 7.47
C VAL A 31 -20.62 3.82 7.95
N GLU A 32 -21.21 2.62 7.96
CA GLU A 32 -20.51 1.39 8.36
C GLU A 32 -19.36 1.06 7.42
N ALA A 33 -19.57 1.21 6.11
CA ALA A 33 -18.53 1.01 5.12
C ALA A 33 -17.38 2.02 5.29
N ASP A 34 -17.66 3.25 5.73
CA ASP A 34 -16.65 4.27 5.95
C ASP A 34 -15.78 4.07 7.19
N ILE A 35 -16.14 3.19 8.12
CA ILE A 35 -15.37 2.98 9.36
C ILE A 35 -13.90 2.61 9.06
N ILE A 36 -13.66 1.79 8.04
CA ILE A 36 -12.30 1.38 7.69
C ILE A 36 -11.45 2.53 7.14
N SER A 37 -12.06 3.55 6.53
CA SER A 37 -11.35 4.70 5.97
C SER A 37 -10.64 5.55 7.04
N TYR A 38 -11.09 5.49 8.30
CA TYR A 38 -10.42 6.19 9.41
C TYR A 38 -9.03 5.61 9.71
N GLN A 39 -8.71 4.40 9.25
CA GLN A 39 -7.34 3.89 9.29
C GLN A 39 -6.39 4.76 8.47
N TRP A 40 -6.85 5.25 7.31
CA TRP A 40 -6.08 6.20 6.49
C TRP A 40 -5.90 7.54 7.20
N ASP A 41 -6.96 8.04 7.85
CA ASP A 41 -6.89 9.27 8.65
C ASP A 41 -5.85 9.12 9.76
N GLY A 42 -5.81 7.98 10.43
CA GLY A 42 -4.80 7.67 11.45
C GLY A 42 -3.37 7.65 10.92
N ILE A 43 -3.14 7.20 9.68
CA ILE A 43 -1.82 7.29 9.03
C ILE A 43 -1.44 8.77 8.83
N ILE A 44 -2.35 9.58 8.29
CA ILE A 44 -2.12 11.03 8.08
C ILE A 44 -1.82 11.72 9.41
N GLU A 45 -2.57 11.43 10.47
CA GLU A 45 -2.38 12.00 11.80
C GLU A 45 -1.03 11.63 12.42
N ARG A 46 -0.65 10.35 12.38
CA ARG A 46 0.67 9.89 12.88
C ARG A 46 1.81 10.53 12.10
N LEU A 47 1.73 10.57 10.78
CA LEU A 47 2.75 11.21 9.95
C LEU A 47 2.84 12.70 10.26
N SER A 48 1.71 13.40 10.35
CA SER A 48 1.67 14.83 10.71
C SER A 48 2.34 15.08 12.06
N TYR A 49 2.06 14.24 13.06
CA TYR A 49 2.71 14.30 14.36
C TYR A 49 4.23 14.11 14.25
N TYR A 50 4.72 13.10 13.54
CA TYR A 50 6.15 12.86 13.40
C TYR A 50 6.88 13.92 12.56
N CYS A 51 6.21 14.51 11.56
CA CYS A 51 6.73 15.64 10.79
C CYS A 51 6.95 16.85 11.70
N LEU A 52 5.94 17.22 12.51
CA LEU A 52 6.02 18.36 13.45
C LEU A 52 7.08 18.18 14.54
N GLN A 53 7.42 16.94 14.88
CA GLN A 53 8.42 16.62 15.89
C GLN A 53 9.84 16.51 15.32
N GLU A 54 10.03 16.69 14.01
CA GLU A 54 11.30 16.41 13.29
C GLU A 54 11.83 14.98 13.54
N LYS A 55 10.93 14.06 13.92
CA LYS A 55 11.24 12.64 14.22
C LYS A 55 11.02 11.74 13.00
N MET A 56 10.66 12.32 11.86
CA MET A 56 10.50 11.58 10.63
C MET A 56 11.88 11.26 10.07
N TYR A 57 12.24 9.98 10.09
CA TYR A 57 13.60 9.58 9.80
C TYR A 57 13.99 9.72 8.32
N PHE A 58 13.04 9.86 7.37
CA PHE A 58 13.37 9.92 5.94
C PHE A 58 12.40 10.70 5.05
N THR A 59 12.98 11.67 4.35
CA THR A 59 12.64 12.03 2.96
C THR A 59 13.98 12.05 2.19
N SER A 60 13.98 11.79 0.88
CA SER A 60 15.22 11.67 0.08
C SER A 60 16.03 12.97 0.05
N HIS A 61 15.41 14.11 0.37
CA HIS A 61 16.05 15.36 0.77
C HIS A 61 15.37 15.85 2.06
N SER A 62 16.06 15.68 3.19
CA SER A 62 15.60 16.03 4.54
C SER A 62 15.12 17.49 4.67
N GLY A 63 13.85 17.72 4.33
CA GLY A 63 13.26 19.05 4.30
C GLY A 63 11.76 19.00 4.53
N ILE A 64 11.27 19.94 5.32
CA ILE A 64 9.85 20.13 5.65
C ILE A 64 8.96 20.16 4.37
N SER A 65 9.52 20.63 3.25
CA SER A 65 8.82 20.68 1.96
C SER A 65 8.45 19.31 1.39
N GLU A 66 9.27 18.27 1.55
CA GLU A 66 8.96 16.93 1.02
C GLU A 66 7.91 16.22 1.89
N GLN A 67 7.97 16.43 3.20
CA GLN A 67 7.00 15.90 4.16
C GLN A 67 5.60 16.47 3.93
N GLU A 68 5.53 17.77 3.64
CA GLU A 68 4.27 18.46 3.33
C GLU A 68 3.66 17.96 2.00
N ILE A 69 4.48 17.65 0.99
CA ILE A 69 4.03 17.01 -0.26
C ILE A 69 3.41 15.64 0.03
N LEU A 70 4.09 14.79 0.82
CA LEU A 70 3.56 13.48 1.20
C LEU A 70 2.20 13.61 1.90
N LEU A 71 2.07 14.52 2.87
CA LEU A 71 0.80 14.76 3.57
C LEU A 71 -0.30 15.23 2.60
N ARG A 72 0.02 16.13 1.66
CA ARG A 72 -0.92 16.56 0.62
C ARG A 72 -1.38 15.40 -0.26
N LEU A 73 -0.47 14.53 -0.69
CA LEU A 73 -0.80 13.36 -1.52
C LEU A 73 -1.72 12.38 -0.78
N LEU A 74 -1.47 12.13 0.50
CA LEU A 74 -2.35 11.28 1.32
C LEU A 74 -3.72 11.93 1.56
N ALA A 75 -3.75 13.23 1.82
CA ALA A 75 -4.98 13.97 2.11
C ALA A 75 -5.85 14.22 0.87
N LYS A 76 -5.27 14.18 -0.34
CA LYS A 76 -5.96 14.37 -1.63
C LYS A 76 -7.06 13.33 -1.87
N GLU A 77 -6.90 12.12 -1.33
CA GLU A 77 -7.89 11.06 -1.49
C GLU A 77 -9.17 11.39 -0.70
N ASN A 78 -10.32 11.31 -1.38
CA ASN A 78 -11.62 11.50 -0.74
C ASN A 78 -11.97 10.30 0.16
N ARG A 79 -13.04 10.42 0.95
CA ARG A 79 -13.47 9.39 1.91
C ARG A 79 -13.64 8.00 1.27
N PHE A 80 -14.20 7.93 0.06
CA PHE A 80 -14.38 6.69 -0.69
C PHE A 80 -13.04 6.04 -1.08
N TYR A 81 -12.09 6.79 -1.62
CA TYR A 81 -10.77 6.24 -1.95
C TYR A 81 -9.94 5.90 -0.72
N ARG A 82 -10.06 6.67 0.37
CA ARG A 82 -9.46 6.32 1.66
C ARG A 82 -9.96 4.96 2.14
N ARG A 83 -11.27 4.70 2.05
CA ARG A 83 -11.87 3.40 2.36
C ARG A 83 -11.22 2.27 1.57
N ILE A 84 -11.15 2.43 0.25
CA ILE A 84 -10.58 1.45 -0.68
C ILE A 84 -9.10 1.19 -0.37
N LEU A 85 -8.30 2.25 -0.16
CA LEU A 85 -6.89 2.13 0.16
C LEU A 85 -6.68 1.45 1.53
N SER A 86 -7.50 1.79 2.53
CA SER A 86 -7.49 1.13 3.84
C SER A 86 -7.88 -0.35 3.73
N GLU A 87 -8.92 -0.71 2.99
CA GLU A 87 -9.29 -2.10 2.71
C GLU A 87 -8.15 -2.88 2.05
N ALA A 88 -7.52 -2.27 1.04
CA ALA A 88 -6.42 -2.89 0.32
C ALA A 88 -5.17 -3.06 1.20
N LEU A 89 -4.89 -2.14 2.12
CA LEU A 89 -3.79 -2.28 3.08
C LEU A 89 -4.12 -3.32 4.14
N CYS A 90 -5.30 -3.25 4.78
CA CYS A 90 -5.71 -4.20 5.81
C CYS A 90 -5.78 -5.63 5.27
N SER A 91 -6.34 -5.83 4.07
CA SER A 91 -6.38 -7.15 3.44
C SER A 91 -4.98 -7.68 3.13
N LEU A 92 -4.05 -6.81 2.69
CA LEU A 92 -2.66 -7.19 2.46
C LEU A 92 -1.99 -7.64 3.76
N VAL A 93 -2.17 -6.89 4.86
CA VAL A 93 -1.64 -7.26 6.18
C VAL A 93 -2.20 -8.60 6.64
N TYR A 94 -3.50 -8.84 6.46
CA TYR A 94 -4.14 -10.08 6.87
C TYR A 94 -3.70 -11.30 6.04
N SER A 95 -3.45 -11.10 4.73
CA SER A 95 -3.04 -12.17 3.82
C SER A 95 -1.52 -12.29 3.63
N ALA A 96 -0.73 -11.44 4.29
CA ALA A 96 0.72 -11.39 4.08
C ALA A 96 1.41 -12.67 4.53
N SER A 97 2.43 -13.07 3.78
CA SER A 97 3.28 -14.21 4.13
C SER A 97 4.04 -13.93 5.43
N THR A 98 4.20 -14.96 6.26
CA THR A 98 5.03 -14.89 7.48
C THR A 98 6.51 -15.18 7.19
N SER A 99 6.88 -15.52 5.95
CA SER A 99 8.25 -15.85 5.56
C SER A 99 8.82 -14.91 4.49
N GLU A 100 7.97 -14.19 3.77
CA GLU A 100 8.38 -13.37 2.63
C GLU A 100 7.71 -12.00 2.64
N VAL A 101 8.41 -11.00 2.11
CA VAL A 101 7.87 -9.65 1.95
C VAL A 101 6.74 -9.67 0.93
N THR A 102 5.54 -9.26 1.36
CA THR A 102 4.37 -9.17 0.49
C THR A 102 4.23 -7.74 0.01
N THR A 103 3.97 -7.52 -1.29
CA THR A 103 3.86 -6.18 -1.88
C THR A 103 2.61 -6.06 -2.73
N ARG A 104 1.96 -4.89 -2.73
CA ARG A 104 0.82 -4.58 -3.59
C ARG A 104 0.97 -3.19 -4.20
N TYR A 105 0.75 -3.10 -5.50
CA TYR A 105 0.75 -1.84 -6.24
C TYR A 105 -0.68 -1.44 -6.55
N ILE A 106 -1.05 -0.23 -6.16
CA ILE A 106 -2.40 0.30 -6.31
C ILE A 106 -2.34 1.60 -7.08
N ARG A 107 -3.23 1.72 -8.08
CA ARG A 107 -3.43 2.95 -8.84
C ARG A 107 -4.89 3.39 -8.69
N PRO A 108 -5.18 4.38 -7.84
CA PRO A 108 -6.53 4.88 -7.68
C PRO A 108 -6.93 5.69 -8.91
N LEU A 109 -8.17 5.52 -9.35
CA LEU A 109 -8.72 6.23 -10.50
C LEU A 109 -8.94 7.73 -10.21
N SER A 110 -9.02 8.15 -8.94
CA SER A 110 -9.10 9.56 -8.51
C SER A 110 -7.84 10.37 -8.79
N SER A 111 -6.69 9.70 -8.89
CA SER A 111 -5.39 10.33 -8.78
C SER A 111 -4.48 9.88 -9.91
N GLU A 112 -4.68 10.48 -11.08
CA GLU A 112 -3.78 10.32 -12.22
C GLU A 112 -2.33 10.62 -11.82
N GLY A 113 -1.40 9.83 -12.35
CA GLY A 113 0.02 9.95 -12.04
C GLY A 113 0.45 9.47 -10.65
N ILE A 114 -0.46 9.00 -9.78
CA ILE A 114 -0.11 8.47 -8.45
C ILE A 114 -0.11 6.93 -8.44
N CYS A 115 0.87 6.34 -7.78
CA CYS A 115 0.88 4.94 -7.41
C CYS A 115 1.15 4.77 -5.90
N TYR A 116 0.32 3.97 -5.25
CA TYR A 116 0.56 3.52 -3.87
C TYR A 116 1.24 2.16 -3.88
N VAL A 117 2.27 2.00 -3.07
CA VAL A 117 3.02 0.75 -2.90
C VAL A 117 2.89 0.31 -1.45
N PHE A 118 2.11 -0.72 -1.21
CA PHE A 118 1.95 -1.29 0.12
C PHE A 118 2.87 -2.48 0.30
N MET A 119 3.51 -2.55 1.46
CA MET A 119 4.44 -3.61 1.79
C MET A 119 4.23 -4.12 3.20
N VAL A 120 4.27 -5.43 3.34
CA VAL A 120 4.17 -6.09 4.63
C VAL A 120 5.39 -6.98 4.79
N PHE A 121 6.19 -6.66 5.79
CA PHE A 121 7.37 -7.41 6.12
C PHE A 121 7.05 -8.50 7.16
N PRO A 122 7.55 -9.72 6.97
CA PRO A 122 7.54 -10.70 8.03
C PRO A 122 8.48 -10.27 9.16
N HIS A 123 8.22 -10.74 10.36
CA HIS A 123 9.12 -10.55 11.49
C HIS A 123 10.27 -11.55 11.41
N PHE A 124 11.51 -11.06 11.49
CA PHE A 124 12.70 -11.91 11.50
C PHE A 124 13.47 -11.74 12.82
N ASP A 125 13.45 -12.78 13.66
CA ASP A 125 14.08 -12.77 14.99
C ASP A 125 15.61 -12.62 14.95
N CYS A 126 16.24 -12.76 13.78
CA CYS A 126 17.69 -12.78 13.60
C CYS A 126 18.32 -11.41 13.32
N LEU A 127 17.53 -10.34 13.15
CA LEU A 127 18.03 -9.01 12.85
C LEU A 127 17.97 -8.10 14.07
N THR A 128 18.96 -7.23 14.23
CA THR A 128 18.81 -6.10 15.17
C THR A 128 17.73 -5.16 14.64
N TYR A 129 17.02 -4.47 15.54
CA TYR A 129 15.98 -3.51 15.15
C TYR A 129 16.46 -2.47 14.13
N LYS A 130 17.71 -2.00 14.25
CA LYS A 130 18.31 -1.05 13.30
C LYS A 130 18.51 -1.66 11.90
N GLN A 131 19.04 -2.88 11.83
CA GLN A 131 19.24 -3.57 10.55
C GLN A 131 17.90 -3.88 9.89
N TYR A 132 16.93 -4.35 10.69
CA TYR A 132 15.57 -4.62 10.24
C TYR A 132 14.93 -3.38 9.59
N ARG A 133 14.99 -2.23 10.26
CA ARG A 133 14.46 -0.96 9.71
C ARG A 133 15.21 -0.49 8.46
N GLU A 134 16.52 -0.69 8.37
CA GLU A 134 17.28 -0.30 7.17
C GLU A 134 16.91 -1.17 5.97
N GLU A 135 16.79 -2.48 6.15
CA GLU A 135 16.34 -3.40 5.10
C GLU A 135 14.92 -3.04 4.62
N HIS A 136 14.02 -2.67 5.55
CA HIS A 136 12.67 -2.22 5.19
C HIS A 136 12.69 -1.00 4.29
N ARG A 137 13.50 -0.01 4.66
CA ARG A 137 13.63 1.24 3.93
C ARG A 137 14.18 1.02 2.52
N VAL A 138 15.26 0.25 2.39
CA VAL A 138 15.87 -0.05 1.09
C VAL A 138 14.86 -0.80 0.22
N ALA A 139 14.23 -1.83 0.77
CA ALA A 139 13.23 -2.62 0.05
C ALA A 139 12.00 -1.80 -0.36
N LEU A 140 11.54 -0.87 0.49
CA LEU A 140 10.45 0.07 0.19
C LEU A 140 10.83 1.04 -0.92
N HIS A 141 12.00 1.65 -0.84
CA HIS A 141 12.49 2.55 -1.86
C HIS A 141 12.63 1.86 -3.22
N GLU A 142 13.28 0.70 -3.29
CA GLU A 142 13.46 -0.08 -4.53
C GLU A 142 12.12 -0.42 -5.19
N ARG A 143 11.14 -0.88 -4.40
CA ARG A 143 9.80 -1.21 -4.90
C ARG A 143 9.00 0.01 -5.34
N CYS A 144 9.19 1.16 -4.70
CA CYS A 144 8.57 2.41 -5.15
C CYS A 144 9.20 2.89 -6.47
N TYR A 145 10.52 2.84 -6.57
CA TYR A 145 11.26 3.30 -7.73
C TYR A 145 10.98 2.44 -8.98
N ILE A 146 10.86 1.12 -8.82
CA ILE A 146 10.57 0.21 -9.93
C ILE A 146 9.15 0.36 -10.49
N ALA A 147 8.23 0.99 -9.75
CA ALA A 147 6.87 1.26 -10.22
C ALA A 147 6.88 2.04 -11.54
N LYS A 148 7.84 2.96 -11.73
CA LYS A 148 8.00 3.76 -12.96
C LYS A 148 8.20 2.91 -14.21
N ARG A 149 8.96 1.81 -14.10
CA ARG A 149 9.21 0.91 -15.25
C ARG A 149 7.96 0.21 -15.73
N ARG A 150 7.05 -0.10 -14.81
CA ARG A 150 5.80 -0.81 -15.10
C ARG A 150 4.66 0.15 -15.47
N PHE A 151 4.69 1.36 -14.90
CA PHE A 151 3.70 2.41 -15.04
C PHE A 151 4.41 3.72 -15.42
N SER A 152 4.70 3.86 -16.72
CA SER A 152 5.51 4.98 -17.24
C SER A 152 4.90 6.36 -16.98
N ASP A 153 3.57 6.41 -16.82
CA ASP A 153 2.78 7.62 -16.55
C ASP A 153 2.75 8.01 -15.06
N VAL A 154 3.30 7.18 -14.16
CA VAL A 154 3.39 7.53 -12.73
C VAL A 154 4.41 8.65 -12.53
N GLN A 155 3.98 9.69 -11.83
CA GLN A 155 4.77 10.87 -11.47
C GLN A 155 5.10 10.89 -9.97
N HIS A 156 4.24 10.32 -9.14
CA HIS A 156 4.46 10.24 -7.70
C HIS A 156 4.18 8.85 -7.19
N VAL A 157 5.07 8.35 -6.33
CA VAL A 157 4.86 7.08 -5.64
C VAL A 157 4.83 7.33 -4.14
N VAL A 158 3.80 6.80 -3.47
CA VAL A 158 3.69 6.78 -2.02
C VAL A 158 3.85 5.34 -1.55
N GLY A 159 4.96 5.08 -0.85
CA GLY A 159 5.24 3.79 -0.24
C GLY A 159 4.76 3.75 1.19
N ILE A 160 4.05 2.68 1.58
CA ILE A 160 3.65 2.41 2.96
C ILE A 160 4.09 0.98 3.30
N ALA A 161 5.01 0.85 4.26
CA ALA A 161 5.44 -0.43 4.80
C ALA A 161 4.99 -0.61 6.25
N THR A 162 4.55 -1.82 6.57
CA THR A 162 4.24 -2.27 7.91
C THR A 162 4.68 -3.73 8.09
N GLU A 163 4.36 -4.33 9.23
CA GLU A 163 4.83 -5.66 9.63
C GLU A 163 3.64 -6.63 9.76
N THR A 164 3.86 -7.94 9.78
CA THR A 164 2.79 -8.93 9.99
C THR A 164 2.33 -9.01 11.45
N ASN A 165 3.20 -8.75 12.42
CA ASN A 165 2.89 -8.96 13.83
C ASN A 165 2.01 -7.83 14.40
N LEU A 166 0.91 -8.16 15.09
CA LEU A 166 -0.07 -7.21 15.65
C LEU A 166 0.29 -6.73 17.07
N LEU A 167 1.45 -7.11 17.60
CA LEU A 167 1.89 -6.70 18.94
C LEU A 167 2.25 -5.20 18.98
N GLU A 168 2.12 -4.60 20.17
CA GLU A 168 2.42 -3.18 20.41
C GLU A 168 3.84 -2.82 19.96
N GLY A 169 3.97 -1.71 19.21
CA GLY A 169 5.26 -1.22 18.72
C GLY A 169 5.51 -1.35 17.21
N ARG A 170 4.48 -1.65 16.41
CA ARG A 170 4.58 -1.65 14.94
C ARG A 170 5.26 -0.39 14.42
N SER A 171 6.26 -0.59 13.56
CA SER A 171 6.78 0.49 12.75
C SER A 171 5.96 0.65 11.47
N GLU A 172 5.63 1.90 11.15
CA GLU A 172 5.09 2.28 9.85
C GLU A 172 6.13 3.14 9.17
N ASP A 173 6.64 2.66 8.04
CA ASP A 173 7.53 3.43 7.18
C ASP A 173 6.70 3.98 6.03
N VAL A 174 6.65 5.31 5.91
CA VAL A 174 5.97 5.97 4.80
C VAL A 174 6.96 6.85 4.07
N ILE A 175 7.04 6.66 2.75
CA ILE A 175 7.93 7.44 1.88
C ILE A 175 7.17 8.01 0.69
N HIS A 176 7.67 9.10 0.17
CA HIS A 176 7.29 9.66 -1.12
C HIS A 176 8.52 9.64 -2.04
N ILE A 177 8.31 9.24 -3.30
CA ILE A 177 9.29 9.38 -4.36
C ILE A 177 8.67 10.24 -5.46
N ASP A 178 9.33 11.36 -5.77
CA ASP A 178 9.01 12.17 -6.94
C ASP A 178 9.70 11.59 -8.18
N LEU A 179 8.92 11.32 -9.21
CA LEU A 179 9.31 10.70 -10.47
C LEU A 179 8.91 11.57 -11.67
N THR A 180 8.63 12.85 -11.42
CA THR A 180 8.31 13.85 -12.45
C THR A 180 9.52 14.10 -13.35
N GLU A 181 10.70 14.26 -12.76
CA GLU A 181 11.98 14.41 -13.44
C GLU A 181 12.68 13.04 -13.56
N TRP A 182 12.46 12.34 -14.67
CA TRP A 182 13.05 11.01 -14.92
C TRP A 182 14.20 11.10 -15.92
N THR A 183 15.42 10.81 -15.46
CA THR A 183 16.64 10.93 -16.27
C THR A 183 17.11 9.57 -16.83
N SER A 184 18.06 9.62 -17.77
CA SER A 184 18.75 8.41 -18.25
C SER A 184 19.52 7.70 -17.13
N GLY A 185 20.00 8.43 -16.11
CA GLY A 185 20.65 7.86 -14.94
C GLY A 185 19.67 7.03 -14.11
N ASP A 186 18.46 7.56 -13.92
CA ASP A 186 17.38 6.86 -13.22
C ASP A 186 17.00 5.56 -13.93
N GLU A 187 16.89 5.61 -15.26
CA GLU A 187 16.60 4.44 -16.09
C GLU A 187 17.67 3.34 -15.96
N ILE A 188 18.95 3.71 -15.85
CA ILE A 188 20.05 2.76 -15.63
C ILE A 188 19.96 2.16 -14.22
N GLN A 189 19.72 3.00 -13.22
CA GLN A 189 19.63 2.56 -11.83
C GLN A 189 18.49 1.57 -11.61
N VAL A 190 17.30 1.87 -12.15
CA VAL A 190 16.13 1.00 -11.98
C VAL A 190 16.27 -0.33 -12.73
N LYS A 191 17.02 -0.36 -13.85
CA LYS A 191 17.36 -1.60 -14.55
C LYS A 191 18.29 -2.47 -13.71
N LYS A 192 19.32 -1.87 -13.11
CA LYS A 192 20.22 -2.58 -12.21
C LYS A 192 19.49 -3.19 -11.02
N ILE A 193 18.62 -2.43 -10.36
CA ILE A 193 17.80 -2.92 -9.23
C ILE A 193 16.96 -4.13 -9.67
N ASP A 194 16.30 -4.04 -10.82
CA ASP A 194 15.47 -5.14 -11.33
C ASP A 194 16.28 -6.38 -11.71
N GLU A 195 17.47 -6.22 -12.30
CA GLU A 195 18.35 -7.34 -12.65
C GLU A 195 18.84 -8.09 -11.39
N GLU A 196 19.21 -7.34 -10.34
CA GLU A 196 19.69 -7.90 -9.08
C GLU A 196 18.58 -8.53 -8.25
N ARG A 197 17.39 -7.92 -8.22
CA ARG A 197 16.30 -8.27 -7.30
C ARG A 197 15.09 -8.95 -7.95
N ARG A 198 15.00 -8.94 -9.28
CA ARG A 198 13.92 -9.51 -10.11
C ARG A 198 12.52 -9.03 -9.71
N LEU A 199 12.39 -7.76 -9.34
CA LEU A 199 11.17 -7.21 -8.74
C LEU A 199 10.03 -7.03 -9.75
N ILE A 200 10.30 -6.80 -11.05
CA ILE A 200 9.24 -6.63 -12.06
C ILE A 200 8.29 -7.83 -12.14
N GLN A 201 8.81 -9.03 -11.87
CA GLN A 201 8.04 -10.27 -11.95
C GLN A 201 6.96 -10.37 -10.86
N ASN A 202 7.11 -9.59 -9.77
CA ASN A 202 6.22 -9.59 -8.60
C ASN A 202 5.28 -8.37 -8.56
N LEU A 203 5.18 -7.62 -9.67
CA LEU A 203 4.33 -6.44 -9.77
C LEU A 203 2.87 -6.83 -10.08
N GLU A 204 2.18 -7.38 -9.08
CA GLU A 204 0.73 -7.51 -9.16
C GLU A 204 0.06 -6.14 -9.01
N MET A 205 -0.59 -5.69 -10.09
CA MET A 205 -1.38 -4.46 -10.10
C MET A 205 -2.79 -4.77 -9.61
N PHE A 206 -3.24 -4.01 -8.62
CA PHE A 206 -4.62 -4.00 -8.19
C PHE A 206 -5.29 -2.74 -8.75
N LEU A 207 -6.07 -2.92 -9.83
CA LEU A 207 -6.93 -1.87 -10.35
C LEU A 207 -8.24 -1.89 -9.56
N LEU A 208 -8.58 -0.75 -8.96
CA LEU A 208 -9.72 -0.65 -8.07
C LEU A 208 -10.90 0.00 -8.80
N HIS A 209 -11.95 -0.78 -9.03
CA HIS A 209 -13.25 -0.32 -9.48
C HIS A 209 -14.27 -0.71 -8.42
N TYR A 210 -14.89 0.30 -7.81
CA TYR A 210 -15.94 0.15 -6.82
C TYR A 210 -17.07 1.10 -7.18
N ASP A 211 -18.31 0.65 -7.00
CA ASP A 211 -19.48 1.52 -7.07
C ASP A 211 -19.62 2.30 -5.77
N GLU A 212 -19.76 3.62 -5.85
CA GLU A 212 -20.00 4.43 -4.67
C GLU A 212 -21.44 4.21 -4.18
N TYR A 213 -21.59 4.02 -2.86
CA TYR A 213 -22.92 3.95 -2.25
C TYR A 213 -23.66 5.29 -2.46
N PRO A 214 -24.95 5.26 -2.82
CA PRO A 214 -25.74 6.48 -2.96
C PRO A 214 -25.64 7.33 -1.70
N ALA A 215 -25.56 8.65 -1.87
CA ALA A 215 -25.78 9.56 -0.77
C ALA A 215 -27.25 9.48 -0.37
N GLU A 216 -27.53 9.15 0.89
CA GLU A 216 -28.87 9.33 1.48
C GLU A 216 -29.24 10.83 1.51
#